data_AF-A0A258REY6-F1
#
_entry.id   AF-A0A258REY6-F1
#
_cell.length_a   1.000
_cell.length_b   1.000
_cell.length_c   1.000
_cell.angle_alpha   90.00
_cell.angle_beta   90.00
_cell.angle_gamma   90.00
#
_symmetry.space_group_name_H-M   'P 1'
#
loop_
_entity.id
_entity.type
_entity.pdbx_description
1 polymer ?
#
loop_
_entity_poly.entity_id
_entity_poly.type
_entity_poly.pdbx_seq_one_letter_code
_entity_poly.pdbx_strand_id
1 'polypeptide(L)' 'MCADCDALVGASRSTKPHANLECEDRRKVSSMMGPADEAYYRCKVCGHEWLHETGSCGMGWVA' A
#
# COMPACT_ATOMS: atom_id res chain seq x y z
N MET A 1 -6.49 14.39 -1.84
CA MET A 1 -5.51 13.58 -1.09
C MET A 1 -4.93 14.43 0.04
N CYS A 2 -4.51 13.80 1.16
CA CYS A 2 -3.86 14.47 2.28
C CYS A 2 -2.37 14.72 2.00
N ALA A 3 -1.70 15.64 2.72
CA ALA A 3 -0.27 15.90 2.52
C ALA A 3 0.60 14.64 2.77
N ASP A 4 0.26 13.82 3.77
CA ASP A 4 0.95 12.55 4.01
C ASP A 4 0.73 11.54 2.86
N CYS A 5 -0.47 11.55 2.27
CA CYS A 5 -0.88 10.70 1.17
C CYS A 5 -0.15 11.10 -0.12
N ASP A 6 0.01 12.40 -0.34
CA ASP A 6 0.76 12.95 -1.47
C ASP A 6 2.24 12.52 -1.40
N ALA A 7 2.82 12.50 -0.19
CA ALA A 7 4.17 12.01 0.05
C ALA A 7 4.36 10.49 -0.18
N LEU A 8 3.26 9.71 -0.20
CA LEU A 8 3.29 8.29 -0.54
C LEU A 8 3.29 8.05 -2.06
N VAL A 9 2.83 9.02 -2.86
CA VAL A 9 2.81 8.90 -4.32
C VAL A 9 4.25 8.82 -4.84
N GLY A 10 4.60 7.72 -5.50
CA GLY A 10 5.95 7.47 -6.02
C GLY A 10 6.94 6.97 -4.95
N ALA A 11 6.49 6.69 -3.73
CA ALA A 11 7.33 6.09 -2.71
C ALA A 11 7.66 4.62 -3.03
N SER A 12 8.84 4.17 -2.61
CA SER A 12 9.27 2.79 -2.85
C SER A 12 8.40 1.78 -2.09
N ARG A 13 8.32 0.54 -2.59
CA ARG A 13 7.62 -0.59 -1.94
C ARG A 13 8.05 -0.87 -0.50
N SER A 14 9.26 -0.48 -0.10
CA SER A 14 9.74 -0.63 1.28
C SER A 14 9.32 0.51 2.22
N THR A 15 8.66 1.53 1.70
CA THR A 15 8.16 2.66 2.49
C THR A 15 7.03 2.19 3.39
N LYS A 16 7.12 2.54 4.68
CA LYS A 16 6.09 2.18 5.67
C LYS A 16 4.85 3.07 5.50
N PRO A 17 3.64 2.57 5.82
CA PRO A 17 2.45 3.40 5.90
C PRO A 17 2.66 4.53 6.92
N HIS A 18 2.14 5.72 6.61
CA HIS A 18 2.11 6.82 7.56
C HIS A 18 1.02 6.60 8.63
N ALA A 19 1.08 7.32 9.75
CA ALA A 19 0.18 7.12 10.90
C ALA A 19 -1.32 7.24 10.60
N ASN A 20 -1.69 7.99 9.55
CA ASN A 20 -3.08 8.17 9.13
C ASN A 20 -3.61 7.06 8.20
N LEU A 21 -2.78 6.08 7.81
CA LEU A 21 -3.17 4.96 6.94
C LEU A 21 -3.54 3.76 7.82
N GLU A 22 -4.81 3.34 7.76
CA GLU A 22 -5.29 2.14 8.47
C GLU A 22 -5.30 0.95 7.50
N CYS A 23 -4.81 -0.20 7.93
CA CYS A 23 -4.83 -1.41 7.11
C CYS A 23 -6.24 -2.02 7.19
N GLU A 24 -6.97 -2.04 6.09
CA GLU A 24 -8.30 -2.66 6.03
C GLU A 24 -8.19 -4.17 5.79
N ASP A 25 -7.37 -4.58 4.82
CA ASP A 25 -7.20 -5.99 4.47
C ASP A 25 -5.74 -6.28 4.11
N ARG A 26 -5.29 -7.48 4.41
CA ARG A 26 -3.97 -7.96 3.96
C ARG A 26 -4.12 -9.35 3.40
N ARG A 27 -4.00 -9.45 2.08
CA ARG A 27 -4.05 -10.71 1.35
C ARG A 27 -2.64 -11.21 1.11
N LYS A 28 -2.36 -12.35 1.70
CA LYS A 28 -1.17 -13.11 1.36
C LYS A 28 -1.45 -13.95 0.14
N VAL A 29 -0.99 -13.50 -1.03
CA VAL A 29 -1.16 -14.23 -2.28
C VAL A 29 0.19 -14.82 -2.67
N SER A 30 0.25 -16.14 -2.80
CA SER A 30 1.40 -16.84 -3.35
C SER A 30 1.05 -17.26 -4.77
N SER A 31 1.77 -16.70 -5.74
CA SER A 31 1.61 -17.03 -7.17
C SER A 31 2.75 -17.93 -7.63
N MET A 32 2.59 -18.60 -8.78
CA MET A 32 3.69 -19.39 -9.40
C MET A 32 4.96 -18.56 -9.66
N MET A 33 4.84 -17.23 -9.72
CA MET A 33 5.94 -16.28 -9.93
C MET A 33 6.53 -15.71 -8.63
N GLY A 34 6.11 -16.22 -7.47
CA GLY A 34 6.57 -15.77 -6.15
C GLY A 34 5.49 -15.08 -5.32
N PRO A 35 5.86 -14.53 -4.14
CA PRO A 35 4.94 -13.83 -3.27
C PRO A 35 4.42 -12.56 -3.96
N ALA A 36 3.10 -12.43 -3.98
CA ALA A 36 2.31 -11.31 -4.50
C ALA A 36 1.45 -10.76 -3.36
N ASP A 37 2.04 -10.58 -2.18
CA ASP A 37 1.30 -10.09 -1.02
C ASP A 37 0.80 -8.66 -1.25
N GLU A 38 -0.49 -8.47 -1.06
CA GLU A 38 -1.22 -7.23 -1.26
C GLU A 38 -1.81 -6.78 0.08
N ALA A 39 -1.63 -5.50 0.43
CA ALA A 39 -2.25 -4.91 1.61
C ALA A 39 -3.06 -3.69 1.21
N TYR A 40 -4.34 -3.69 1.57
CA TYR A 40 -5.26 -2.58 1.36
C TYR A 40 -5.23 -1.69 2.58
N TYR A 41 -5.04 -0.41 2.34
CA TYR A 41 -5.02 0.62 3.35
C TYR A 41 -6.02 1.72 3.00
N ARG A 42 -6.52 2.40 4.03
CA ARG A 42 -7.38 3.55 3.89
C ARG A 42 -6.94 4.68 4.80
N CYS A 43 -6.82 5.86 4.24
CA CYS A 43 -6.46 7.05 5.01
C CYS A 43 -7.68 7.54 5.79
N LYS A 44 -7.59 7.58 7.13
CA LYS A 44 -8.69 8.08 7.97
C LYS A 44 -8.93 9.59 7.89
N VAL A 45 -7.97 10.35 7.35
CA VAL A 45 -8.05 11.82 7.26
C VAL A 45 -8.76 12.25 5.98
N CYS A 46 -8.39 11.68 4.83
CA CYS A 46 -8.98 12.06 3.54
C CYS A 46 -9.83 10.95 2.90
N GLY A 47 -9.93 9.78 3.53
CA GLY A 47 -10.71 8.64 3.04
C GLY A 47 -10.08 7.87 1.88
N HIS A 48 -8.90 8.26 1.42
CA HIS A 48 -8.27 7.70 0.23
C HIS A 48 -7.79 6.27 0.45
N GLU A 49 -8.08 5.39 -0.51
CA GLU A 49 -7.70 3.99 -0.50
C GLU A 49 -6.32 3.82 -1.15
N TRP A 50 -5.57 2.85 -0.67
CA TRP A 50 -4.21 2.56 -1.10
C TRP A 50 -4.01 1.05 -1.17
N LEU A 51 -3.43 0.58 -2.24
CA LEU A 51 -2.93 -0.78 -2.38
C LEU A 51 -1.41 -0.76 -2.20
N HIS A 52 -0.93 -1.56 -1.27
CA HIS A 52 0.50 -1.78 -1.03
C HIS A 52 0.89 -3.17 -1.49
N GLU A 53 1.50 -3.24 -2.66
CA GLU A 53 2.05 -4.47 -3.21
C GLU A 53 3.47 -4.68 -2.67
N THR A 54 3.61 -5.65 -1.78
CA THR A 54 4.92 -6.01 -1.20
C THR A 54 5.60 -7.17 -1.91
N GLY A 55 4.92 -7.75 -2.91
CA GLY A 55 5.45 -8.81 -3.75
C GLY A 55 6.72 -8.41 -4.49
N SER A 56 7.50 -9.42 -4.91
CA SER A 56 8.82 -9.21 -5.53
C SER A 56 8.77 -8.35 -6.82
N CYS A 57 7.63 -8.37 -7.50
CA CYS A 57 7.35 -7.58 -8.72
C CYS A 57 6.30 -6.47 -8.51
N GLY A 58 5.85 -6.22 -7.28
CA GLY A 58 4.83 -5.21 -7.00
C GLY A 58 5.34 -3.78 -7.24
N MET A 59 4.44 -2.88 -7.63
CA MET A 59 4.78 -1.48 -7.88
C MET A 59 4.98 -0.66 -6.59
N GLY A 60 4.62 -1.23 -5.44
CA GLY A 60 4.71 -0.58 -4.13
C GLY A 60 3.38 0.05 -3.75
N TRP A 61 3.34 1.38 -3.58
CA TRP A 61 2.13 2.10 -3.22
C TRP A 61 1.35 2.53 -4.46
N VAL A 62 0.16 1.97 -4.64
CA VAL A 62 -0.78 2.26 -5.72
C VAL A 62 -2.00 2.92 -5.10
N ALA A 63 -2.37 4.09 -5.62
CA ALA A 63 -3.55 4.87 -5.26
C ALA A 63 -4.68 4.64 -6.28
#